data_AF-F5X6I3-F1
#
_entry.id   AF-F5X6I3-F1
#
_cell.length_a   1.000
_cell.length_b   1.000
_cell.length_c   1.000
_cell.angle_alpha   90.00
_cell.angle_beta   90.00
_cell.angle_gamma   90.00
#
_symmetry.space_group_name_H-M   'P 1'
#
loop_
_entity.id
_entity.type
_entity.pdbx_description
1 polymer ?
#
loop_
_entity_poly.entity_id
_entity_poly.type
_entity_poly.pdbx_seq_one_letter_code
_entity_poly.pdbx_strand_id
1 'polypeptide(L)'
;MLGKLAVRNTKRSIKDYLIYLITVTTSFSLIFAFNLVASSDEIVKLCSSMDTFKNSLFAVNILIIFVICFLINYTTKFMFEKRSKELGTYMLLGIKKKEIAHLVVIENILLGILAFVLAIPIGFLFSQFVSLVIVNLLGIPKTLFISLNFVSIGLLIIYFLAIYILVLLNLLRRIRKMTIRDFLYFDKQNEKKMFRDSKKRNVIFVLSIILGVISLFLWNSRCTMDNFNKQETLTYLMVSVIMLIISIYGISTTCADMFLTVLLKNKKMKYQNDNLFVARTFASKARTMSFTFGTLSMLILTSLLALNYSSINKASYDISVNLNAPYDVQLFDDKKAFDEYIQVIKEEYTIDNTIEYDIYKEPNHQVQNFFQAEYYDFDPILKLSDYNRLLELRKMPLLSLNDNEYYIVTNSKFAYKVEDNKDIETITVSNKNLKLKGYDTKSYWNSITNIGRFVVVLPDKYVQGLEVSENHLIIDTKEETDAELENKIKEDMQHQLVKVDENGEINDESYRVNVRGAEIEQQKAMVAIVASLFMYTKN
;
A
#
# COMPACT_ATOMS: atom_id res chain seq x y z
N MET A 1 -25.79 -47.25 -4.03
CA MET A 1 -26.07 -46.94 -5.45
C MET A 1 -25.59 -45.54 -5.86
N LEU A 2 -25.86 -44.50 -5.05
CA LEU A 2 -25.44 -43.10 -5.31
C LEU A 2 -23.91 -42.91 -5.42
N GLY A 3 -23.10 -43.63 -4.62
CA GLY A 3 -21.64 -43.52 -4.68
C GLY A 3 -20.99 -44.02 -5.98
N LYS A 4 -21.53 -45.10 -6.59
CA LYS A 4 -21.04 -45.59 -7.90
C LYS A 4 -21.37 -44.63 -9.05
N LEU A 5 -22.49 -43.91 -8.95
CA LEU A 5 -22.87 -42.86 -9.90
C LEU A 5 -21.95 -41.63 -9.76
N ALA A 6 -21.62 -41.23 -8.52
CA ALA A 6 -20.70 -40.13 -8.26
C ALA A 6 -19.33 -40.35 -8.91
N VAL A 7 -18.69 -41.50 -8.69
CA VAL A 7 -17.34 -41.81 -9.26
C VAL A 7 -17.34 -41.80 -10.79
N ARG A 8 -18.38 -42.37 -11.43
CA ARG A 8 -18.45 -42.43 -12.90
C ARG A 8 -18.69 -41.06 -13.53
N ASN A 9 -19.40 -40.17 -12.83
CA ASN A 9 -19.58 -38.79 -13.24
C ASN A 9 -18.30 -37.97 -13.09
N THR A 10 -17.60 -38.09 -11.97
CA THR A 10 -16.30 -37.41 -11.76
C THR A 10 -15.31 -37.72 -12.88
N LYS A 11 -15.28 -38.97 -13.37
CA LYS A 11 -14.42 -39.37 -14.50
C LYS A 11 -14.82 -38.72 -15.84
N ARG A 12 -16.10 -38.39 -16.04
CA ARG A 12 -16.61 -37.80 -17.29
C ARG A 12 -16.45 -36.27 -17.36
N SER A 13 -16.49 -35.59 -16.21
CA SER A 13 -16.31 -34.14 -16.08
C SER A 13 -14.99 -33.75 -15.39
N ILE A 14 -13.98 -34.63 -15.45
CA ILE A 14 -12.73 -34.49 -14.70
C ILE A 14 -11.98 -33.18 -14.99
N LYS A 15 -12.10 -32.64 -16.21
CA LYS A 15 -11.52 -31.35 -16.59
C LYS A 15 -12.13 -30.18 -15.81
N ASP A 16 -13.45 -30.18 -15.62
CA ASP A 16 -14.14 -29.12 -14.87
C ASP A 16 -13.82 -29.24 -13.37
N TYR A 17 -13.76 -30.47 -12.83
CA TYR A 17 -13.34 -30.70 -11.45
C TYR A 17 -11.89 -30.30 -11.18
N LEU A 18 -11.02 -30.48 -12.18
CA LEU A 18 -9.61 -30.13 -12.05
C LEU A 18 -9.45 -28.61 -11.98
N ILE A 19 -10.21 -27.82 -12.75
CA ILE A 19 -10.24 -26.36 -12.63
C ILE A 19 -10.71 -25.95 -11.23
N TYR A 20 -11.80 -26.53 -10.72
CA TYR A 20 -12.27 -26.27 -9.35
C TYR A 20 -11.20 -26.61 -8.31
N LEU A 21 -10.59 -27.80 -8.42
CA LEU A 21 -9.59 -28.28 -7.48
C LEU A 21 -8.37 -27.36 -7.46
N ILE A 22 -7.85 -26.97 -8.63
CA ILE A 22 -6.72 -26.04 -8.73
C ILE A 22 -7.09 -24.71 -8.09
N THR A 23 -8.22 -24.10 -8.44
CA THR A 23 -8.60 -22.79 -7.90
C THR A 23 -8.72 -22.80 -6.38
N VAL A 24 -9.40 -23.82 -5.82
CA VAL A 24 -9.59 -23.94 -4.37
C VAL A 24 -8.26 -24.24 -3.66
N THR A 25 -7.44 -25.14 -4.22
CA THR A 25 -6.12 -25.48 -3.65
C THR A 25 -5.21 -24.25 -3.64
N THR A 26 -5.10 -23.54 -4.76
CA THR A 26 -4.28 -22.33 -4.89
C THR A 26 -4.76 -21.22 -3.94
N SER A 27 -6.07 -21.07 -3.78
CA SER A 27 -6.64 -20.07 -2.86
C SER A 27 -6.24 -20.35 -1.40
N PHE A 28 -6.44 -21.58 -0.92
CA PHE A 28 -6.07 -21.94 0.45
C PHE A 28 -4.55 -21.98 0.66
N SER A 29 -3.78 -22.36 -0.36
CA SER A 29 -2.31 -22.30 -0.27
C SER A 29 -1.81 -20.87 -0.13
N LEU A 30 -2.45 -19.90 -0.80
CA LEU A 30 -2.12 -18.49 -0.66
C LEU A 30 -2.48 -17.95 0.73
N ILE A 31 -3.66 -18.27 1.27
CA ILE A 31 -4.00 -17.92 2.68
C ILE A 31 -2.94 -18.45 3.62
N PHE A 32 -2.58 -19.71 3.45
CA PHE A 32 -1.61 -20.37 4.31
C PHE A 32 -0.23 -19.72 4.21
N ALA A 33 0.23 -19.43 2.99
CA ALA A 33 1.50 -18.77 2.75
C ALA A 33 1.58 -17.40 3.44
N PHE A 34 0.55 -16.58 3.30
CA PHE A 34 0.51 -15.26 3.95
C PHE A 34 0.40 -15.36 5.47
N ASN A 35 -0.36 -16.33 6.00
CA ASN A 35 -0.44 -16.54 7.44
C ASN A 35 0.92 -16.93 8.04
N LEU A 36 1.68 -17.79 7.35
CA LEU A 36 3.03 -18.17 7.73
C LEU A 36 4.00 -16.97 7.72
N VAL A 37 3.97 -16.17 6.66
CA VAL A 37 4.77 -14.94 6.55
C VAL A 37 4.43 -13.97 7.68
N ALA A 38 3.13 -13.71 7.90
CA ALA A 38 2.67 -12.76 8.92
C ALA A 38 2.92 -13.20 10.37
N SER A 39 3.12 -14.51 10.61
CA SER A 39 3.36 -15.08 11.93
C SER A 39 4.83 -15.42 12.17
N SER A 40 5.74 -15.04 11.28
CA SER A 40 7.16 -15.34 11.40
C SER A 40 7.89 -14.28 12.24
N ASP A 41 8.60 -14.73 13.27
CA ASP A 41 9.31 -13.85 14.19
C ASP A 41 10.43 -13.05 13.49
N GLU A 42 11.06 -13.62 12.46
CA GLU A 42 12.10 -12.97 11.66
C GLU A 42 11.58 -11.72 10.93
N ILE A 43 10.37 -11.80 10.36
CA ILE A 43 9.76 -10.67 9.64
C ILE A 43 9.23 -9.63 10.62
N VAL A 44 8.72 -10.06 11.77
CA VAL A 44 8.22 -9.17 12.83
C VAL A 44 9.37 -8.40 13.49
N LYS A 45 10.54 -9.02 13.68
CA LYS A 45 11.73 -8.35 14.26
C LYS A 45 12.38 -7.33 13.32
N LEU A 46 12.31 -7.55 12.02
CA LEU A 46 12.86 -6.62 11.03
C LEU A 46 12.09 -5.28 10.97
N CYS A 47 10.83 -5.26 11.43
CA CYS A 47 10.03 -4.05 11.44
C CYS A 47 10.03 -3.41 12.83
N SER A 48 10.88 -2.40 13.02
CA SER A 48 10.98 -1.57 14.24
C SER A 48 9.64 -0.92 14.64
N SER A 49 8.74 -0.69 13.69
CA SER A 49 7.37 -0.19 13.93
C SER A 49 6.35 -1.34 14.06
N MET A 50 6.41 -2.09 15.17
CA MET A 50 5.66 -3.33 15.34
C MET A 50 4.13 -3.16 15.23
N ASP A 51 3.56 -2.08 15.73
CA ASP A 51 2.10 -1.91 15.82
C ASP A 51 1.44 -1.52 14.50
N THR A 52 2.05 -0.61 13.73
CA THR A 52 1.53 -0.20 12.42
C THR A 52 1.70 -1.30 11.38
N PHE A 53 2.82 -2.03 11.42
CA PHE A 53 3.07 -3.18 10.58
C PHE A 53 2.05 -4.31 10.84
N LYS A 54 1.84 -4.67 12.11
CA LYS A 54 0.89 -5.71 12.51
C LYS A 54 -0.55 -5.37 12.15
N ASN A 55 -0.97 -4.12 12.35
CA ASN A 55 -2.30 -3.65 11.94
C ASN A 55 -2.48 -3.67 10.42
N SER A 56 -1.44 -3.32 9.66
CA SER A 56 -1.44 -3.39 8.19
C SER A 56 -1.60 -4.85 7.72
N LEU A 57 -0.79 -5.77 8.24
CA LEU A 57 -0.88 -7.20 7.92
C LEU A 57 -2.25 -7.81 8.28
N PHE A 58 -2.83 -7.40 9.40
CA PHE A 58 -4.17 -7.84 9.79
C PHE A 58 -5.24 -7.36 8.78
N ALA A 59 -5.18 -6.11 8.35
CA ALA A 59 -6.06 -5.56 7.32
C ALA A 59 -5.90 -6.29 5.97
N VAL A 60 -4.65 -6.61 5.59
CA VAL A 60 -4.33 -7.42 4.40
C VAL A 60 -4.99 -8.79 4.47
N ASN A 61 -4.86 -9.46 5.62
CA ASN A 61 -5.38 -10.82 5.82
C ASN A 61 -6.91 -10.86 5.67
N ILE A 62 -7.63 -9.88 6.25
CA ILE A 62 -9.08 -9.75 6.09
C ILE A 62 -9.47 -9.60 4.60
N LEU A 63 -8.74 -8.77 3.85
CA LEU A 63 -8.99 -8.55 2.43
C LEU A 63 -8.77 -9.82 1.60
N ILE A 64 -7.69 -10.58 1.88
CA ILE A 64 -7.40 -11.86 1.23
C ILE A 64 -8.54 -12.87 1.46
N ILE A 65 -8.99 -13.01 2.71
CA ILE A 65 -10.10 -13.90 3.07
C ILE A 65 -11.37 -13.52 2.30
N PHE A 66 -11.67 -12.23 2.20
CA PHE A 66 -12.85 -11.75 1.48
C PHE A 66 -12.82 -12.09 -0.01
N VAL A 67 -11.69 -11.83 -0.68
CA VAL A 67 -11.50 -12.13 -2.11
C VAL A 67 -11.61 -13.63 -2.37
N ILE A 68 -10.98 -14.47 -1.54
CA ILE A 68 -11.03 -15.93 -1.69
C ILE A 68 -12.44 -16.47 -1.46
N CYS A 69 -13.14 -15.94 -0.47
CA CYS A 69 -14.53 -16.30 -0.23
C CYS A 69 -15.39 -16.05 -1.48
N PHE A 70 -15.20 -14.90 -2.15
CA PHE A 70 -15.87 -14.59 -3.40
C PHE A 70 -15.46 -15.54 -4.54
N LEU A 71 -14.15 -15.82 -4.69
CA LEU A 71 -13.61 -16.70 -5.73
C LEU A 71 -14.10 -18.14 -5.59
N ILE A 72 -14.11 -18.70 -4.37
CA ILE A 72 -14.62 -20.05 -4.10
C ILE A 72 -16.13 -20.10 -4.35
N ASN A 73 -16.88 -19.07 -3.96
CA ASN A 73 -18.32 -18.99 -4.24
C ASN A 73 -18.60 -18.93 -5.75
N TYR A 74 -17.83 -18.15 -6.51
CA TYR A 74 -17.92 -18.09 -7.97
C TYR A 74 -17.60 -19.44 -8.62
N THR A 75 -16.50 -20.07 -8.22
CA THR A 75 -16.06 -21.36 -8.76
C THR A 75 -17.08 -22.47 -8.45
N THR A 76 -17.65 -22.46 -7.24
CA THR A 76 -18.73 -23.38 -6.84
C THR A 76 -20.00 -23.15 -7.67
N LYS A 77 -20.36 -21.89 -7.94
CA LYS A 77 -21.45 -21.54 -8.86
C LYS A 77 -21.18 -22.08 -10.26
N PHE A 78 -19.99 -21.87 -10.79
CA PHE A 78 -19.61 -22.28 -12.13
C PHE A 78 -19.65 -23.81 -12.30
N MET A 79 -19.16 -24.55 -11.31
CA MET A 79 -19.24 -26.01 -11.31
C MET A 79 -20.69 -26.51 -11.26
N PHE A 80 -21.51 -25.87 -10.43
CA PHE A 80 -22.93 -26.18 -10.37
C PHE A 80 -23.63 -25.87 -11.71
N GLU A 81 -23.21 -24.81 -12.41
CA GLU A 81 -23.74 -24.41 -13.72
C GLU A 81 -23.53 -25.47 -14.78
N LYS A 82 -22.29 -25.96 -14.91
CA LYS A 82 -21.94 -27.01 -15.89
C LYS A 82 -22.68 -28.32 -15.65
N ARG A 83 -23.05 -28.61 -14.40
CA ARG A 83 -23.70 -29.86 -14.00
C ARG A 83 -25.20 -29.75 -13.80
N SER A 84 -25.77 -28.55 -13.89
CA SER A 84 -27.19 -28.33 -13.64
C SER A 84 -28.08 -29.18 -14.55
N LYS A 85 -27.67 -29.40 -15.81
CA LYS A 85 -28.44 -30.19 -16.78
C LYS A 85 -28.50 -31.66 -16.38
N GLU A 86 -27.40 -32.23 -15.91
CA GLU A 86 -27.35 -33.59 -15.38
C GLU A 86 -28.24 -33.73 -14.14
N LEU A 87 -28.10 -32.81 -13.19
CA LEU A 87 -28.94 -32.81 -11.99
C LEU A 87 -30.42 -32.60 -12.33
N GLY A 88 -30.73 -31.82 -13.36
CA GLY A 88 -32.08 -31.66 -13.89
C GLY A 88 -32.66 -32.95 -14.47
N THR A 89 -31.85 -33.76 -15.17
CA THR A 89 -32.30 -35.09 -15.63
C THR A 89 -32.58 -36.05 -14.47
N TYR A 90 -31.81 -35.97 -13.39
CA TYR A 90 -32.10 -36.74 -12.16
C TYR A 90 -33.43 -36.34 -11.52
N MET A 91 -33.78 -35.05 -11.52
CA MET A 91 -35.10 -34.59 -11.06
C MET A 91 -36.23 -35.13 -11.93
N LEU A 92 -36.04 -35.18 -13.26
CA LEU A 92 -37.04 -35.74 -14.19
C LEU A 92 -37.27 -37.24 -13.97
N LEU A 93 -36.24 -37.97 -13.55
CA LEU A 93 -36.32 -39.39 -13.18
C LEU A 93 -36.93 -39.63 -11.78
N GLY A 94 -37.41 -38.58 -11.10
CA GLY A 94 -38.12 -38.67 -9.83
C GLY A 94 -37.25 -38.50 -8.58
N ILE A 95 -35.95 -38.17 -8.72
CA ILE A 95 -35.08 -37.92 -7.56
C ILE A 95 -35.50 -36.61 -6.87
N LYS A 96 -35.68 -36.67 -5.55
CA LYS A 96 -36.12 -35.50 -4.77
C LYS A 96 -35.04 -34.43 -4.78
N LYS A 97 -35.48 -33.17 -4.84
CA LYS A 97 -34.61 -31.98 -4.80
C LYS A 97 -33.65 -31.96 -3.59
N LYS A 98 -34.10 -32.45 -2.43
CA LYS A 98 -33.28 -32.55 -1.22
C LYS A 98 -32.11 -33.54 -1.38
N GLU A 99 -32.33 -34.65 -2.07
CA GLU A 99 -31.30 -35.67 -2.31
C GLU A 99 -30.24 -35.17 -3.30
N ILE A 100 -30.66 -34.40 -4.31
CA ILE A 100 -29.73 -33.71 -5.23
C ILE A 100 -28.90 -32.67 -4.49
N ALA A 101 -29.53 -31.86 -3.64
CA ALA A 101 -28.81 -30.87 -2.83
C ALA A 101 -27.76 -31.54 -1.94
N HIS A 102 -28.13 -32.66 -1.30
CA HIS A 102 -27.23 -33.43 -0.45
C HIS A 102 -26.06 -34.05 -1.23
N LEU A 103 -26.34 -34.61 -2.41
CA LEU A 103 -25.31 -35.17 -3.30
C LEU A 103 -24.27 -34.11 -3.70
N VAL A 104 -24.72 -32.94 -4.13
CA VAL A 104 -23.84 -31.84 -4.54
C VAL A 104 -23.02 -31.30 -3.37
N VAL A 105 -23.61 -31.22 -2.17
CA VAL A 105 -22.90 -30.78 -0.96
C VAL A 105 -21.80 -31.76 -0.56
N ILE A 106 -22.11 -33.06 -0.49
CA ILE A 106 -21.10 -34.09 -0.18
C ILE A 106 -19.94 -34.02 -1.15
N GLU A 107 -20.23 -33.86 -2.43
CA GLU A 107 -19.21 -33.80 -3.45
C GLU A 107 -18.30 -32.57 -3.32
N ASN A 108 -18.85 -31.40 -3.02
CA ASN A 108 -18.06 -30.20 -2.74
C ASN A 108 -17.24 -30.35 -1.45
N ILE A 109 -17.77 -31.03 -0.43
CA ILE A 109 -17.01 -31.32 0.80
C ILE A 109 -15.83 -32.25 0.50
N LEU A 110 -16.04 -33.32 -0.26
CA LEU A 110 -14.95 -34.26 -0.62
C LEU A 110 -13.85 -33.57 -1.43
N LEU A 111 -14.23 -32.75 -2.41
CA LEU A 111 -13.28 -31.96 -3.20
C LEU A 111 -12.57 -30.90 -2.35
N GLY A 112 -13.29 -30.29 -1.40
CA GLY A 112 -12.73 -29.31 -0.46
C GLY A 112 -11.70 -29.92 0.47
N ILE A 113 -11.98 -31.10 1.03
CA ILE A 113 -11.02 -31.83 1.88
C ILE A 113 -9.77 -32.19 1.07
N LEU A 114 -9.94 -32.68 -0.17
CA LEU A 114 -8.81 -32.98 -1.04
C LEU A 114 -7.97 -31.73 -1.35
N ALA A 115 -8.64 -30.62 -1.68
CA ALA A 115 -7.96 -29.33 -1.92
C ALA A 115 -7.23 -28.82 -0.67
N PHE A 116 -7.83 -28.95 0.52
CA PHE A 116 -7.23 -28.55 1.78
C PHE A 116 -5.95 -29.32 2.08
N VAL A 117 -5.95 -30.64 1.90
CA VAL A 117 -4.76 -31.48 2.09
C VAL A 117 -3.65 -31.09 1.13
N LEU A 118 -3.98 -30.78 -0.13
CA LEU A 118 -3.01 -30.32 -1.13
C LEU A 118 -2.54 -28.88 -0.89
N ALA A 119 -3.36 -28.04 -0.26
CA ALA A 119 -3.05 -26.64 -0.01
C ALA A 119 -1.93 -26.45 1.01
N ILE A 120 -1.76 -27.38 1.96
CA ILE A 120 -0.69 -27.31 2.97
C ILE A 120 0.71 -27.37 2.35
N PRO A 121 1.10 -28.44 1.60
CA PRO A 121 2.44 -28.51 1.01
C PRO A 121 2.66 -27.43 -0.05
N ILE A 122 1.64 -27.12 -0.86
CA ILE A 122 1.74 -26.07 -1.89
C ILE A 122 1.85 -24.69 -1.25
N GLY A 123 1.13 -24.43 -0.17
CA GLY A 123 1.17 -23.17 0.57
C GLY A 123 2.49 -22.96 1.30
N PHE A 124 3.09 -24.03 1.81
CA PHE A 124 4.44 -23.98 2.36
C PHE A 124 5.46 -23.57 1.28
N LEU A 125 5.40 -24.17 0.08
CA LEU A 125 6.26 -23.78 -1.04
C LEU A 125 6.03 -22.32 -1.45
N PHE A 126 4.78 -21.86 -1.50
CA PHE A 126 4.46 -20.46 -1.78
C PHE A 126 4.99 -19.52 -0.69
N SER A 127 4.97 -19.92 0.59
CA SER A 127 5.52 -19.09 1.67
C SER A 127 7.01 -18.84 1.50
N GLN A 128 7.77 -19.86 1.07
CA GLN A 128 9.19 -19.71 0.79
C GLN A 128 9.45 -18.83 -0.43
N PHE A 129 8.60 -18.93 -1.46
CA PHE A 129 8.67 -18.05 -2.61
C PHE A 129 8.41 -16.58 -2.22
N VAL A 130 7.38 -16.32 -1.41
CA VAL A 130 7.08 -14.98 -0.91
C VAL A 130 8.22 -14.44 -0.03
N SER A 131 8.80 -15.28 0.84
CA SER A 131 9.98 -14.94 1.64
C SER A 131 11.16 -14.50 0.76
N LEU A 132 11.47 -15.24 -0.30
CA LEU A 132 12.55 -14.90 -1.22
C LEU A 132 12.30 -13.56 -1.94
N VAL A 133 11.06 -13.30 -2.34
CA VAL A 133 10.68 -12.00 -2.92
C VAL A 133 10.90 -10.87 -1.90
N ILE A 134 10.53 -11.07 -0.64
CA ILE A 134 10.71 -10.10 0.44
C ILE A 134 12.21 -9.84 0.69
N VAL A 135 13.03 -10.89 0.82
CA VAL A 135 14.49 -10.78 1.03
C VAL A 135 15.16 -10.02 -0.12
N ASN A 136 14.84 -10.35 -1.38
CA ASN A 136 15.37 -9.62 -2.54
C ASN A 136 14.93 -8.15 -2.59
N LEU A 137 13.73 -7.83 -2.07
CA LEU A 137 13.23 -6.46 -2.01
C LEU A 137 13.93 -5.64 -0.92
N LEU A 138 14.26 -6.30 0.20
CA LEU A 138 14.95 -5.69 1.34
C LEU A 138 16.45 -5.53 1.10
N GLY A 139 17.06 -6.42 0.32
CA GLY A 139 18.50 -6.43 0.05
C GLY A 139 19.32 -7.11 1.17
N ILE A 140 18.66 -7.85 2.04
CA ILE A 140 19.31 -8.54 3.17
C ILE A 140 20.03 -9.79 2.65
N PRO A 141 21.31 -10.02 2.99
CA PRO A 141 22.08 -11.18 2.50
C PRO A 141 21.72 -12.53 3.16
N LYS A 142 20.69 -12.59 4.02
CA LYS A 142 20.24 -13.81 4.71
C LYS A 142 18.98 -14.40 4.09
N THR A 143 18.99 -15.72 3.86
CA THR A 143 17.78 -16.48 3.49
C THR A 143 16.91 -16.71 4.72
N LEU A 144 15.76 -16.04 4.80
CA LEU A 144 14.77 -16.30 5.85
C LEU A 144 14.00 -17.59 5.53
N PHE A 145 14.23 -18.64 6.33
CA PHE A 145 13.49 -19.89 6.22
C PHE A 145 12.28 -19.84 7.15
N ILE A 146 11.10 -19.65 6.59
CA ILE A 146 9.87 -19.59 7.38
C ILE A 146 9.58 -20.99 7.94
N SER A 147 9.64 -21.10 9.27
CA SER A 147 9.28 -22.34 9.97
C SER A 147 7.78 -22.61 9.90
N LEU A 148 7.41 -23.90 9.85
CA LEU A 148 6.01 -24.32 9.95
C LEU A 148 5.50 -24.09 11.37
N ASN A 149 4.62 -23.09 11.54
CA ASN A 149 3.97 -22.82 12.81
C ASN A 149 2.62 -23.58 12.92
N PHE A 150 2.42 -24.30 14.03
CA PHE A 150 1.17 -25.00 14.33
C PHE A 150 -0.02 -24.04 14.47
N VAL A 151 0.21 -22.80 14.93
CA VAL A 151 -0.82 -21.76 15.02
C VAL A 151 -1.38 -21.41 13.66
N SER A 152 -0.52 -21.28 12.63
CA SER A 152 -0.92 -20.97 11.26
C SER A 152 -1.75 -22.08 10.61
N ILE A 153 -1.43 -23.35 10.91
CA ILE A 153 -2.23 -24.50 10.48
C ILE A 153 -3.62 -24.47 11.14
N GLY A 154 -3.67 -24.17 12.45
CA GLY A 154 -4.92 -24.02 13.19
C GLY A 154 -5.82 -22.92 12.61
N LEU A 155 -5.24 -21.76 12.29
CA LEU A 155 -5.95 -20.65 11.64
C LEU A 155 -6.47 -21.03 10.25
N LEU A 156 -5.67 -21.77 9.46
CA LEU A 156 -6.10 -22.24 8.15
C LEU A 156 -7.34 -23.15 8.23
N ILE A 157 -7.41 -24.04 9.24
CA ILE A 157 -8.57 -24.91 9.47
C ILE A 157 -9.81 -24.05 9.76
N ILE A 158 -9.67 -23.03 10.61
CA ILE A 158 -10.77 -22.11 10.96
C ILE A 158 -11.27 -21.37 9.71
N TYR A 159 -10.36 -20.82 8.90
CA TYR A 159 -10.71 -20.13 7.66
C TYR A 159 -11.37 -21.07 6.63
N PHE A 160 -10.83 -22.27 6.47
CA PHE A 160 -11.42 -23.30 5.60
C PHE A 160 -12.85 -23.59 6.02
N LEU A 161 -13.08 -23.86 7.30
CA LEU A 161 -14.41 -24.17 7.83
C LEU A 161 -15.39 -23.00 7.63
N ALA A 162 -14.98 -21.78 7.98
CA ALA A 162 -15.82 -20.59 7.88
C ALA A 162 -16.24 -20.30 6.43
N ILE A 163 -15.29 -20.34 5.48
CA ILE A 163 -15.55 -20.09 4.07
C ILE A 163 -16.40 -21.20 3.46
N TYR A 164 -16.08 -22.48 3.70
CA TYR A 164 -16.84 -23.59 3.15
C TYR A 164 -18.27 -23.64 3.68
N ILE A 165 -18.50 -23.38 4.97
CA ILE A 165 -19.86 -23.28 5.53
C ILE A 165 -20.64 -22.20 4.78
N LEU A 166 -20.08 -21.01 4.59
CA LEU A 166 -20.76 -19.91 3.92
C LEU A 166 -21.07 -20.22 2.45
N VAL A 167 -20.12 -20.79 1.72
CA VAL A 167 -20.28 -21.18 0.31
C VAL A 167 -21.33 -22.29 0.15
N LEU A 168 -21.27 -23.34 0.98
CA LEU A 168 -22.22 -24.45 0.93
C LEU A 168 -23.64 -24.01 1.32
N LEU A 169 -23.78 -23.11 2.30
CA LEU A 169 -25.07 -22.52 2.64
C LEU A 169 -25.65 -21.72 1.47
N ASN A 170 -24.83 -20.94 0.77
CA ASN A 170 -25.26 -20.21 -0.42
C ASN A 170 -25.66 -21.16 -1.57
N LEU A 171 -24.93 -22.27 -1.76
CA LEU A 171 -25.25 -23.31 -2.72
C LEU A 171 -26.59 -23.99 -2.40
N LEU A 172 -26.81 -24.37 -1.14
CA LEU A 172 -28.06 -24.97 -0.66
C LEU A 172 -29.26 -24.02 -0.85
N ARG A 173 -29.12 -22.75 -0.47
CA ARG A 173 -30.15 -21.71 -0.69
C ARG A 173 -30.48 -21.57 -2.17
N ARG A 174 -29.47 -21.60 -3.04
CA ARG A 174 -29.65 -21.51 -4.49
C ARG A 174 -30.41 -22.71 -5.04
N ILE A 175 -29.96 -23.93 -4.73
CA ILE A 175 -30.62 -25.16 -5.14
C ILE A 175 -32.08 -25.11 -4.69
N ARG A 176 -32.36 -24.78 -3.43
CA ARG A 176 -33.72 -24.68 -2.88
C ARG A 176 -34.65 -23.73 -3.65
N LYS A 177 -34.14 -22.68 -4.29
CA LYS A 177 -34.95 -21.72 -5.08
C LYS A 177 -35.16 -22.11 -6.55
N MET A 178 -34.33 -22.99 -7.13
CA MET A 178 -34.40 -23.33 -8.57
C MET A 178 -35.51 -24.33 -8.93
N THR A 179 -36.17 -24.13 -10.06
CA THR A 179 -37.14 -25.08 -10.62
C THR A 179 -36.47 -26.11 -11.54
N ILE A 180 -37.15 -27.22 -11.88
CA ILE A 180 -36.62 -28.24 -12.81
C ILE A 180 -36.27 -27.61 -14.17
N ARG A 181 -37.07 -26.65 -14.63
CA ARG A 181 -36.80 -25.87 -15.84
C ARG A 181 -35.50 -25.09 -15.71
N ASP A 182 -35.25 -24.47 -14.56
CA ASP A 182 -34.02 -23.71 -14.32
C ASP A 182 -32.79 -24.62 -14.35
N PHE A 183 -32.89 -25.85 -13.82
CA PHE A 183 -31.81 -26.83 -13.90
C PHE A 183 -31.50 -27.24 -15.34
N LEU A 184 -32.53 -27.57 -16.14
CA LEU A 184 -32.36 -28.06 -17.51
C LEU A 184 -31.84 -27.00 -18.49
N TYR A 185 -32.28 -25.76 -18.31
CA TYR A 185 -31.98 -24.65 -19.22
C TYR A 185 -30.94 -23.68 -18.69
N PHE A 186 -30.32 -23.94 -17.53
CA PHE A 186 -29.38 -23.02 -16.88
C PHE A 186 -28.28 -22.53 -17.84
N ASP A 187 -27.67 -23.44 -18.60
CA ASP A 187 -26.62 -23.17 -19.60
C ASP A 187 -27.14 -22.54 -20.91
N LYS A 188 -28.46 -22.42 -21.08
CA LYS A 188 -29.16 -21.93 -22.29
C LYS A 188 -30.08 -20.74 -22.04
N GLN A 189 -30.21 -20.25 -20.81
CA GLN A 189 -31.02 -19.07 -20.53
C GLN A 189 -30.32 -17.85 -21.14
N ASN A 190 -30.86 -17.32 -22.23
CA ASN A 190 -30.50 -15.97 -22.68
C ASN A 190 -30.83 -15.00 -21.53
N GLU A 191 -29.82 -14.33 -21.01
CA GLU A 191 -30.00 -13.33 -19.97
C GLU A 191 -31.04 -12.31 -20.42
N LYS A 192 -32.06 -12.11 -19.58
CA LYS A 192 -33.16 -11.19 -19.89
C LYS A 192 -32.59 -9.79 -20.09
N LYS A 193 -33.19 -9.02 -21.01
CA LYS A 193 -32.88 -7.59 -21.16
C LYS A 193 -32.94 -6.92 -19.78
N MET A 194 -31.80 -6.40 -19.32
CA MET A 194 -31.70 -5.71 -18.03
C MET A 194 -32.58 -4.45 -18.00
N PHE A 195 -32.79 -3.80 -19.16
CA PHE A 195 -33.71 -2.69 -19.32
C PHE A 195 -34.66 -2.93 -20.51
N ARG A 196 -35.97 -2.93 -20.23
CA ARG A 196 -37.01 -3.06 -21.25
C ARG A 196 -37.29 -1.75 -22.01
N ASP A 197 -36.97 -0.60 -21.41
CA ASP A 197 -37.30 0.73 -21.91
C ASP A 197 -36.04 1.51 -22.34
N SER A 198 -36.02 1.97 -23.59
CA SER A 198 -34.89 2.71 -24.19
C SER A 198 -34.68 4.09 -23.58
N LYS A 199 -35.73 4.74 -23.05
CA LYS A 199 -35.60 6.07 -22.43
C LYS A 199 -34.91 5.99 -21.07
N LYS A 200 -35.34 5.07 -20.20
CA LYS A 200 -34.73 4.84 -18.88
C LYS A 200 -33.26 4.46 -18.98
N ARG A 201 -32.90 3.63 -19.96
CA ARG A 201 -31.51 3.27 -20.25
C ARG A 201 -30.65 4.49 -20.61
N ASN A 202 -31.13 5.34 -21.50
CA ASN A 202 -30.37 6.53 -21.91
C ASN A 202 -30.16 7.50 -20.73
N VAL A 203 -31.17 7.65 -19.86
CA VAL A 203 -31.03 8.43 -18.61
C VAL A 203 -29.97 7.84 -17.70
N ILE A 204 -29.96 6.51 -17.50
CA ILE A 204 -28.95 5.83 -16.66
C ILE A 204 -27.54 5.99 -17.23
N PHE A 205 -27.37 5.91 -18.55
CA PHE A 205 -26.06 6.12 -19.19
C PHE A 205 -25.53 7.54 -18.95
N VAL A 206 -26.37 8.55 -19.19
CA VAL A 206 -26.00 9.96 -18.97
C VAL A 206 -25.72 10.22 -17.49
N LEU A 207 -26.55 9.69 -16.59
CA LEU A 207 -26.34 9.79 -15.15
C LEU A 207 -25.02 9.13 -14.72
N SER A 208 -24.67 7.99 -15.31
CA SER A 208 -23.42 7.29 -15.00
C SER A 208 -22.20 8.10 -15.44
N ILE A 209 -22.26 8.76 -16.60
CA ILE A 209 -21.19 9.67 -17.05
C ILE A 209 -21.08 10.87 -16.10
N ILE A 210 -22.19 11.51 -15.78
CA ILE A 210 -22.20 12.66 -14.85
C ILE A 210 -21.61 12.24 -13.50
N LEU A 211 -21.99 11.07 -12.99
CA LEU A 211 -21.44 10.52 -11.75
C LEU A 211 -19.92 10.30 -11.82
N GLY A 212 -19.43 9.82 -12.98
CA GLY A 212 -17.99 9.65 -13.22
C GLY A 212 -17.25 10.98 -13.26
N VAL A 213 -17.80 11.99 -13.93
CA VAL A 213 -17.21 13.35 -13.98
C VAL A 213 -17.20 14.00 -12.60
N ILE A 214 -18.30 13.88 -11.83
CA ILE A 214 -18.37 14.38 -10.45
C ILE A 214 -17.34 13.67 -9.56
N SER A 215 -17.18 12.36 -9.71
CA SER A 215 -16.17 11.59 -8.97
C SER A 215 -14.75 12.11 -9.24
N LEU A 216 -14.38 12.32 -10.52
CA LEU A 216 -13.07 12.86 -10.89
C LEU A 216 -12.87 14.30 -10.41
N PHE A 217 -13.93 15.12 -10.43
CA PHE A 217 -13.87 16.49 -9.91
C PHE A 217 -13.68 16.51 -8.38
N LEU A 218 -14.42 15.66 -7.65
CA LEU A 218 -14.25 15.49 -6.20
C LEU A 218 -12.83 15.03 -5.84
N TRP A 219 -12.29 14.09 -6.62
CA TRP A 219 -10.90 13.63 -6.47
C TRP A 219 -9.92 14.80 -6.64
N ASN A 220 -10.04 15.53 -7.75
CA ASN A 220 -9.15 16.67 -8.06
C ASN A 220 -9.26 17.80 -7.02
N SER A 221 -10.47 18.10 -6.53
CA SER A 221 -10.70 19.17 -5.55
C SER A 221 -10.05 18.90 -4.19
N ARG A 222 -9.80 17.63 -3.85
CA ARG A 222 -9.19 17.23 -2.56
C ARG A 222 -7.70 16.90 -2.68
N CYS A 223 -7.22 16.58 -3.88
CA CYS A 223 -5.79 16.45 -4.19
C CYS A 223 -5.08 17.82 -4.33
N THR A 224 -5.35 18.76 -3.42
CA THR A 224 -4.61 20.03 -3.30
C THR A 224 -3.94 20.11 -1.93
N MET A 225 -2.76 20.74 -1.87
CA MET A 225 -1.90 20.79 -0.67
C MET A 225 -2.61 21.30 0.59
N ASP A 226 -3.53 22.26 0.45
CA ASP A 226 -4.27 22.84 1.59
C ASP A 226 -5.37 21.93 2.15
N ASN A 227 -5.87 21.01 1.34
CA ASN A 227 -7.00 20.16 1.71
C ASN A 227 -6.56 18.73 2.04
N PHE A 228 -5.39 18.29 1.60
CA PHE A 228 -4.93 16.91 1.75
C PHE A 228 -4.81 16.47 3.23
N ASN A 229 -4.39 17.38 4.11
CA ASN A 229 -4.22 17.10 5.54
C ASN A 229 -5.52 17.11 6.36
N LYS A 230 -6.69 17.40 5.75
CA LYS A 230 -7.97 17.39 6.47
C LYS A 230 -8.46 15.95 6.62
N GLN A 231 -8.90 15.57 7.82
CA GLN A 231 -9.39 14.22 8.12
C GLN A 231 -10.57 13.80 7.22
N GLU A 232 -11.36 14.76 6.74
CA GLU A 232 -12.47 14.51 5.80
C GLU A 232 -12.00 14.06 4.39
N THR A 233 -10.76 14.36 4.01
CA THR A 233 -10.25 14.07 2.66
C THR A 233 -10.26 12.58 2.36
N LEU A 234 -9.95 11.73 3.35
CA LEU A 234 -10.01 10.28 3.19
C LEU A 234 -11.43 9.81 2.85
N THR A 235 -12.45 10.35 3.51
CA THR A 235 -13.86 10.03 3.29
C THR A 235 -14.30 10.45 1.89
N TYR A 236 -13.94 11.67 1.44
CA TYR A 236 -14.25 12.14 0.09
C TYR A 236 -13.56 11.29 -0.99
N LEU A 237 -12.31 10.88 -0.78
CA LEU A 237 -11.59 9.98 -1.69
C LEU A 237 -12.27 8.62 -1.76
N MET A 238 -12.66 8.01 -0.63
CA MET A 238 -13.41 6.75 -0.62
C MET A 238 -14.74 6.84 -1.38
N VAL A 239 -15.50 7.92 -1.13
CA VAL A 239 -16.77 8.17 -1.83
C VAL A 239 -16.55 8.32 -3.34
N SER A 240 -15.50 9.05 -3.74
CA SER A 240 -15.17 9.23 -5.16
C SER A 240 -14.85 7.90 -5.85
N VAL A 241 -14.11 6.99 -5.22
CA VAL A 241 -13.82 5.66 -5.76
C VAL A 241 -15.10 4.84 -5.93
N ILE A 242 -15.98 4.84 -4.92
CA ILE A 242 -17.26 4.11 -5.00
C ILE A 242 -18.13 4.66 -6.14
N MET A 243 -18.20 5.98 -6.29
CA MET A 243 -18.92 6.63 -7.40
C MET A 243 -18.32 6.25 -8.76
N LEU A 244 -16.99 6.16 -8.85
CA LEU A 244 -16.29 5.77 -10.08
C LEU A 244 -16.60 4.31 -10.45
N ILE A 245 -16.60 3.40 -9.48
CA ILE A 245 -16.99 1.99 -9.67
C ILE A 245 -18.42 1.92 -10.21
N ILE A 246 -19.36 2.61 -9.58
CA ILE A 246 -20.77 2.64 -10.02
C ILE A 246 -20.87 3.20 -11.45
N SER A 247 -20.10 4.24 -11.77
CA SER A 247 -20.04 4.83 -13.11
C SER A 247 -19.56 3.83 -14.16
N ILE A 248 -18.46 3.10 -13.92
CA ILE A 248 -17.92 2.11 -14.86
C ILE A 248 -18.92 0.99 -15.13
N TYR A 249 -19.55 0.45 -14.08
CA TYR A 249 -20.58 -0.58 -14.25
C TYR A 249 -21.83 -0.02 -14.95
N GLY A 250 -22.26 1.20 -14.62
CA GLY A 250 -23.37 1.88 -15.29
C GLY A 250 -23.12 2.06 -16.80
N ILE A 251 -21.94 2.55 -17.16
CA ILE A 251 -21.50 2.76 -18.55
C ILE A 251 -21.41 1.42 -19.29
N SER A 252 -20.68 0.43 -18.74
CA SER A 252 -20.50 -0.88 -19.40
C SER A 252 -21.82 -1.62 -19.65
N THR A 253 -22.80 -1.45 -18.76
CA THR A 253 -24.12 -2.07 -18.87
C THR A 253 -25.03 -1.38 -19.90
N THR A 254 -24.88 -0.07 -20.10
CA THR A 254 -25.77 0.72 -20.97
C THR A 254 -25.15 1.05 -22.34
N CYS A 255 -23.82 0.97 -22.48
CA CYS A 255 -23.06 1.29 -23.69
C CYS A 255 -23.49 0.43 -24.89
N ALA A 256 -23.57 -0.90 -24.73
CA ALA A 256 -23.94 -1.82 -25.80
C ALA A 256 -25.29 -1.51 -26.45
N ASP A 257 -26.27 -1.15 -25.60
CA ASP A 257 -27.63 -0.85 -26.02
C ASP A 257 -27.77 0.57 -26.59
N MET A 258 -26.99 1.54 -26.09
CA MET A 258 -26.91 2.88 -26.66
C MET A 258 -26.26 2.85 -28.05
N PHE A 259 -25.14 2.15 -28.19
CA PHE A 259 -24.42 1.98 -29.45
C PHE A 259 -25.33 1.38 -30.52
N LEU A 260 -26.09 0.32 -30.20
CA LEU A 260 -27.08 -0.24 -31.11
C LEU A 260 -28.20 0.74 -31.47
N THR A 261 -28.66 1.56 -30.52
CA THR A 261 -29.72 2.54 -30.78
C THR A 261 -29.26 3.64 -31.73
N VAL A 262 -28.01 4.10 -31.60
CA VAL A 262 -27.42 5.09 -32.50
C VAL A 262 -27.19 4.48 -33.89
N LEU A 263 -26.62 3.28 -33.96
CA LEU A 263 -26.31 2.59 -35.22
C LEU A 263 -27.57 2.26 -36.04
N LEU A 264 -28.64 1.83 -35.36
CA LEU A 264 -29.92 1.49 -36.01
C LEU A 264 -30.85 2.70 -36.22
N LYS A 265 -30.47 3.91 -35.79
CA LYS A 265 -31.23 5.15 -36.05
C LYS A 265 -31.19 5.51 -37.53
N ASN A 266 -30.08 5.24 -38.21
CA ASN A 266 -29.94 5.52 -39.63
C ASN A 266 -30.60 4.40 -40.47
N LYS A 267 -31.72 4.73 -41.14
CA LYS A 267 -32.47 3.77 -41.97
C LYS A 267 -31.65 3.20 -43.13
N LYS A 268 -30.71 3.96 -43.68
CA LYS A 268 -29.85 3.52 -44.79
C LYS A 268 -28.89 2.42 -44.35
N MET A 269 -28.21 2.60 -43.22
CA MET A 269 -27.31 1.58 -42.65
C MET A 269 -28.06 0.37 -42.09
N LYS A 270 -29.26 0.59 -41.54
CA LYS A 270 -30.08 -0.45 -40.90
C LYS A 270 -30.52 -1.54 -41.87
N TYR A 271 -30.96 -1.18 -43.07
CA TYR A 271 -31.52 -2.13 -44.04
C TYR A 271 -30.55 -2.50 -45.17
N GLN A 272 -29.30 -2.06 -45.09
CA GLN A 272 -28.28 -2.42 -46.05
C GLN A 272 -27.63 -3.75 -45.65
N ASN A 273 -27.73 -4.74 -46.53
CA ASN A 273 -27.13 -6.07 -46.38
C ASN A 273 -27.50 -6.75 -45.03
N ASP A 274 -26.58 -7.50 -44.45
CA ASP A 274 -26.76 -8.21 -43.17
C ASP A 274 -26.54 -7.32 -41.93
N ASN A 275 -26.42 -6.00 -42.08
CA ASN A 275 -26.12 -5.09 -40.98
C ASN A 275 -27.14 -5.20 -39.83
N LEU A 276 -28.41 -5.46 -40.14
CA LEU A 276 -29.44 -5.66 -39.12
C LEU A 276 -29.19 -6.93 -38.29
N PHE A 277 -28.75 -8.00 -38.95
CA PHE A 277 -28.43 -9.26 -38.30
C PHE A 277 -27.16 -9.12 -37.46
N VAL A 278 -26.07 -8.59 -38.03
CA VAL A 278 -24.80 -8.35 -37.34
C VAL A 278 -24.97 -7.40 -36.15
N ALA A 279 -25.70 -6.31 -36.30
CA ALA A 279 -25.96 -5.38 -35.20
C ALA A 279 -26.76 -6.03 -34.07
N ARG A 280 -27.79 -6.83 -34.40
CA ARG A 280 -28.59 -7.55 -33.38
C ARG A 280 -27.80 -8.66 -32.68
N THR A 281 -26.98 -9.44 -33.39
CA THR A 281 -26.13 -10.47 -32.79
C THR A 281 -25.05 -9.84 -31.92
N PHE A 282 -24.38 -8.80 -32.41
CA PHE A 282 -23.39 -8.04 -31.64
C PHE A 282 -23.98 -7.46 -30.37
N ALA A 283 -25.12 -6.76 -30.43
CA ALA A 283 -25.71 -6.18 -29.22
C ALA A 283 -26.32 -7.20 -28.28
N SER A 284 -26.83 -8.33 -28.79
CA SER A 284 -27.24 -9.43 -27.93
C SER A 284 -26.04 -9.96 -27.15
N LYS A 285 -24.89 -10.15 -27.82
CA LYS A 285 -23.67 -10.63 -27.19
C LYS A 285 -23.05 -9.60 -26.26
N ALA A 286 -22.96 -8.34 -26.68
CA ALA A 286 -22.44 -7.24 -25.89
C ALA A 286 -23.29 -7.01 -24.63
N ARG A 287 -24.63 -7.13 -24.70
CA ARG A 287 -25.51 -7.05 -23.53
C ARG A 287 -25.27 -8.18 -22.54
N THR A 288 -25.07 -9.41 -23.02
CA THR A 288 -24.73 -10.57 -22.17
C THR A 288 -23.29 -10.50 -21.62
N MET A 289 -22.42 -9.73 -22.26
CA MET A 289 -21.00 -9.57 -21.91
C MET A 289 -20.73 -8.22 -21.23
N SER A 290 -21.76 -7.40 -20.98
CA SER A 290 -21.65 -6.07 -20.40
C SER A 290 -21.05 -6.11 -18.99
N PHE A 291 -21.48 -7.08 -18.17
CA PHE A 291 -20.92 -7.26 -16.82
C PHE A 291 -19.42 -7.61 -16.90
N THR A 292 -19.04 -8.51 -17.80
CA THR A 292 -17.63 -8.90 -17.99
C THR A 292 -16.77 -7.77 -18.57
N PHE A 293 -17.34 -6.90 -19.41
CA PHE A 293 -16.65 -5.68 -19.85
C PHE A 293 -16.46 -4.69 -18.71
N GLY A 294 -17.45 -4.55 -17.82
CA GLY A 294 -17.34 -3.76 -16.60
C GLY A 294 -16.23 -4.26 -15.67
N THR A 295 -16.18 -5.57 -15.42
CA THR A 295 -15.12 -6.18 -14.60
C THR A 295 -13.75 -6.05 -15.26
N LEU A 296 -13.63 -6.25 -16.57
CA LEU A 296 -12.36 -6.09 -17.29
C LEU A 296 -11.85 -4.65 -17.23
N SER A 297 -12.74 -3.67 -17.45
CA SER A 297 -12.41 -2.25 -17.34
C SER A 297 -11.95 -1.89 -15.93
N MET A 298 -12.64 -2.41 -14.90
CA MET A 298 -12.25 -2.22 -13.51
C MET A 298 -10.86 -2.81 -13.23
N LEU A 299 -10.56 -4.02 -13.70
CA LEU A 299 -9.24 -4.65 -13.51
C LEU A 299 -8.11 -3.84 -14.16
N ILE A 300 -8.34 -3.31 -15.36
CA ILE A 300 -7.38 -2.45 -16.06
C ILE A 300 -7.15 -1.16 -15.27
N LEU A 301 -8.23 -0.51 -14.82
CA LEU A 301 -8.13 0.72 -14.02
C LEU A 301 -7.38 0.46 -12.71
N THR A 302 -7.74 -0.57 -11.95
CA THR A 302 -7.07 -0.92 -10.70
C THR A 302 -5.58 -1.22 -10.93
N SER A 303 -5.23 -1.90 -12.02
CA SER A 303 -3.84 -2.17 -12.39
C SER A 303 -3.05 -0.88 -12.67
N LEU A 304 -3.64 0.07 -13.40
CA LEU A 304 -3.01 1.36 -13.69
C LEU A 304 -2.85 2.22 -12.43
N LEU A 305 -3.86 2.25 -11.56
CA LEU A 305 -3.80 2.95 -10.29
C LEU A 305 -2.71 2.37 -9.38
N ALA A 306 -2.63 1.03 -9.29
CA ALA A 306 -1.59 0.35 -8.52
C ALA A 306 -0.18 0.68 -9.02
N LEU A 307 0.03 0.73 -10.34
CA LEU A 307 1.32 1.07 -10.95
C LEU A 307 1.73 2.52 -10.66
N ASN A 308 0.80 3.47 -10.78
CA ASN A 308 1.06 4.87 -10.44
C ASN A 308 1.32 5.05 -8.94
N TYR A 309 0.53 4.38 -8.09
CA TYR A 309 0.71 4.41 -6.64
C TYR A 309 2.08 3.87 -6.23
N SER A 310 2.55 2.78 -6.85
CA SER A 310 3.90 2.24 -6.61
C SER A 310 4.99 3.25 -6.97
N SER A 311 4.88 3.94 -8.11
CA SER A 311 5.85 4.96 -8.51
C SER A 311 5.87 6.16 -7.57
N ILE A 312 4.70 6.63 -7.11
CA ILE A 312 4.60 7.73 -6.15
C ILE A 312 5.21 7.34 -4.81
N ASN A 313 4.92 6.14 -4.30
CA ASN A 313 5.51 5.68 -3.05
C ASN A 313 7.02 5.58 -3.13
N LYS A 314 7.60 5.08 -4.25
CA LYS A 314 9.06 5.08 -4.42
C LYS A 314 9.66 6.47 -4.25
N ALA A 315 9.10 7.47 -4.92
CA ALA A 315 9.55 8.86 -4.78
C ALA A 315 9.36 9.38 -3.35
N SER A 316 8.23 9.06 -2.70
CA SER A 316 7.98 9.42 -1.31
C SER A 316 8.98 8.78 -0.35
N TYR A 317 9.40 7.54 -0.59
CA TYR A 317 10.41 6.85 0.22
C TYR A 317 11.78 7.47 0.05
N ASP A 318 12.19 7.77 -1.18
CA ASP A 318 13.46 8.47 -1.44
C ASP A 318 13.47 9.83 -0.73
N ILE A 319 12.36 10.57 -0.73
CA ILE A 319 12.21 11.82 0.02
C ILE A 319 12.25 11.57 1.54
N SER A 320 11.56 10.56 2.04
CA SER A 320 11.53 10.23 3.47
C SER A 320 12.90 9.85 4.01
N VAL A 321 13.65 9.00 3.30
CA VAL A 321 15.02 8.61 3.66
C VAL A 321 15.92 9.84 3.67
N ASN A 322 15.86 10.70 2.65
CA ASN A 322 16.68 11.92 2.64
C ASN A 322 16.28 12.96 3.70
N LEU A 323 15.01 12.97 4.13
CA LEU A 323 14.54 13.84 5.22
C LEU A 323 14.88 13.28 6.60
N ASN A 324 14.89 11.96 6.77
CA ASN A 324 15.12 11.35 8.08
C ASN A 324 16.58 10.98 8.32
N ALA A 325 17.32 10.54 7.30
CA ALA A 325 18.71 10.09 7.38
C ALA A 325 19.48 10.35 6.06
N PRO A 326 19.82 11.62 5.76
CA PRO A 326 20.62 11.95 4.57
C PRO A 326 22.08 11.46 4.62
N TYR A 327 22.62 11.11 5.78
CA TYR A 327 23.98 10.58 5.99
C TYR A 327 23.93 9.19 6.63
N ASP A 328 25.01 8.42 6.53
CA ASP A 328 25.06 7.03 7.00
C ASP A 328 24.71 6.88 8.47
N VAL A 329 25.33 7.69 9.33
CA VAL A 329 24.95 7.85 10.74
C VAL A 329 24.92 9.33 11.08
N GLN A 330 23.85 9.76 11.73
CA GLN A 330 23.73 11.09 12.29
C GLN A 330 23.17 10.99 13.71
N LEU A 331 23.74 11.78 14.61
CA LEU A 331 23.29 11.84 15.98
C LEU A 331 23.53 13.20 16.59
N PHE A 332 22.81 13.51 17.66
CA PHE A 332 23.05 14.70 18.47
C PHE A 332 23.09 14.33 19.94
N ASP A 333 24.15 14.78 20.62
CA ASP A 333 24.37 14.52 22.03
C ASP A 333 25.41 15.50 22.60
N ASP A 334 25.79 15.31 23.86
CA ASP A 334 26.95 15.99 24.43
C ASP A 334 28.25 15.57 23.72
N LYS A 335 29.11 16.54 23.40
CA LYS A 335 30.41 16.28 22.71
C LYS A 335 31.27 15.21 23.38
N LYS A 336 31.12 15.02 24.70
CA LYS A 336 31.87 14.01 25.47
C LYS A 336 31.47 12.58 25.09
N ALA A 337 30.23 12.37 24.64
CA ALA A 337 29.73 11.07 24.23
C ALA A 337 30.14 10.70 22.79
N PHE A 338 30.56 11.67 21.97
CA PHE A 338 30.88 11.44 20.56
C PHE A 338 32.00 10.41 20.36
N ASP A 339 33.05 10.45 21.20
CA ASP A 339 34.14 9.47 21.12
C ASP A 339 33.65 8.04 21.37
N GLU A 340 32.67 7.86 22.25
CA GLU A 340 32.06 6.57 22.58
C GLU A 340 31.22 6.04 21.41
N TYR A 341 30.37 6.90 20.81
CA TYR A 341 29.61 6.56 19.60
C TYR A 341 30.54 6.15 18.43
N ILE A 342 31.61 6.92 18.21
CA ILE A 342 32.60 6.63 17.16
C ILE A 342 33.28 5.28 17.42
N GLN A 343 33.55 4.93 18.68
CA GLN A 343 34.16 3.66 19.03
C GLN A 343 33.23 2.47 18.73
N VAL A 344 31.96 2.56 19.12
CA VAL A 344 30.94 1.52 18.84
C VAL A 344 30.81 1.26 17.33
N ILE A 345 30.75 2.32 16.53
CA ILE A 345 30.61 2.21 15.07
C ILE A 345 31.86 1.58 14.43
N LYS A 346 33.06 1.93 14.92
CA LYS A 346 34.33 1.38 14.43
C LYS A 346 34.51 -0.11 14.66
N GLU A 347 33.74 -0.72 15.56
CA GLU A 347 33.84 -2.17 15.81
C GLU A 347 33.42 -3.00 14.59
N GLU A 348 32.47 -2.49 13.81
CA GLU A 348 31.88 -3.22 12.68
C GLU A 348 32.02 -2.48 11.35
N TYR A 349 32.13 -1.15 11.36
CA TYR A 349 32.13 -0.33 10.15
C TYR A 349 33.40 0.50 10.00
N THR A 350 33.87 0.62 8.76
CA THR A 350 35.00 1.51 8.45
C THR A 350 34.52 2.95 8.21
N ILE A 351 34.87 3.85 9.12
CA ILE A 351 34.58 5.29 8.99
C ILE A 351 35.49 5.93 7.93
N ASP A 352 34.90 6.63 6.96
CA ASP A 352 35.62 7.41 5.94
C ASP A 352 35.79 8.86 6.37
N ASN A 353 34.71 9.48 6.85
CA ASN A 353 34.71 10.87 7.28
C ASN A 353 33.85 11.08 8.53
N THR A 354 34.19 12.10 9.31
CA THR A 354 33.45 12.50 10.51
C THR A 354 33.34 14.02 10.53
N ILE A 355 32.12 14.52 10.68
CA ILE A 355 31.82 15.94 10.77
C ILE A 355 31.08 16.20 12.07
N GLU A 356 31.72 16.98 12.93
CA GLU A 356 31.07 17.61 14.07
C GLU A 356 30.64 19.02 13.67
N TYR A 357 29.40 19.37 14.00
CA TYR A 357 28.90 20.74 13.87
C TYR A 357 28.03 21.12 15.05
N ASP A 358 27.98 22.41 15.31
CA ASP A 358 27.21 22.98 16.42
C ASP A 358 26.04 23.80 15.86
N ILE A 359 24.90 23.73 16.54
CA ILE A 359 23.79 24.67 16.33
C ILE A 359 23.90 25.75 17.41
N TYR A 360 23.92 27.01 16.98
CA TYR A 360 24.05 28.16 17.88
C TYR A 360 22.70 28.86 18.07
N LYS A 361 22.51 29.48 19.23
CA LYS A 361 21.30 30.25 19.57
C LYS A 361 21.49 31.72 19.19
N GLU A 362 20.68 32.22 18.27
CA GLU A 362 20.55 33.66 18.05
C GLU A 362 19.36 34.20 18.87
N PRO A 363 19.58 35.08 19.85
CA PRO A 363 18.58 35.44 20.85
C PRO A 363 17.49 36.38 20.35
N ASN A 364 17.65 37.04 19.20
CA ASN A 364 16.65 37.96 18.66
C ASN A 364 15.47 37.23 17.99
N HIS A 365 15.60 35.93 17.69
CA HIS A 365 14.52 35.02 17.23
C HIS A 365 13.62 35.62 16.13
N GLN A 366 14.22 36.42 15.24
CA GLN A 366 13.50 37.18 14.21
C GLN A 366 12.88 36.23 13.19
N VAL A 367 13.56 35.14 12.82
CA VAL A 367 13.08 34.18 11.84
C VAL A 367 11.99 33.27 12.42
N GLN A 368 12.17 32.83 13.66
CA GLN A 368 11.25 31.94 14.36
C GLN A 368 9.84 32.51 14.49
N ASN A 369 9.73 33.82 14.69
CA ASN A 369 8.43 34.52 14.74
C ASN A 369 7.55 34.24 13.50
N PHE A 370 8.15 33.97 12.34
CA PHE A 370 7.41 33.63 11.10
C PHE A 370 7.03 32.16 11.00
N PHE A 371 7.75 31.26 11.69
CA PHE A 371 7.54 29.82 11.60
C PHE A 371 6.44 29.28 12.54
N GLN A 372 5.75 30.17 13.27
CA GLN A 372 4.83 29.91 14.40
C GLN A 372 5.57 29.30 15.60
N ALA A 373 5.38 29.91 16.77
CA ALA A 373 6.08 29.59 18.01
C ALA A 373 5.95 28.11 18.39
N GLU A 374 7.08 27.39 18.33
CA GLU A 374 7.32 26.15 19.08
C GLU A 374 8.22 26.46 20.29
N TYR A 375 8.39 25.48 21.17
CA TYR A 375 8.92 25.47 22.56
C TYR A 375 10.29 26.15 22.87
N TYR A 376 10.76 27.11 22.09
CA TYR A 376 12.07 27.77 22.24
C TYR A 376 12.04 29.23 21.75
N ASP A 377 12.94 30.07 22.28
CA ASP A 377 12.97 31.53 22.03
C ASP A 377 14.29 31.96 21.36
N PHE A 378 14.73 31.27 20.30
CA PHE A 378 15.99 31.59 19.59
C PHE A 378 15.99 31.09 18.13
N ASP A 379 16.64 31.79 17.21
CA ASP A 379 16.86 31.24 15.86
C ASP A 379 18.04 30.25 15.88
N PRO A 380 17.86 28.99 15.41
CA PRO A 380 18.95 28.03 15.28
C PRO A 380 19.87 28.45 14.13
N ILE A 381 21.15 28.63 14.43
CA ILE A 381 22.17 29.07 13.49
C ILE A 381 23.15 27.93 13.18
N LEU A 382 23.49 27.79 11.90
CA LEU A 382 24.56 26.95 11.40
C LEU A 382 25.64 27.79 10.72
N LYS A 383 26.91 27.46 10.95
CA LYS A 383 28.03 28.14 10.28
C LYS A 383 28.06 27.79 8.79
N LEU A 384 28.45 28.76 7.96
CA LEU A 384 28.59 28.56 6.53
C LEU A 384 29.65 27.49 6.20
N SER A 385 30.77 27.46 6.93
CA SER A 385 31.81 26.45 6.74
C SER A 385 31.29 25.04 7.00
N ASP A 386 30.62 24.82 8.13
CA ASP A 386 30.04 23.53 8.49
C ASP A 386 28.94 23.12 7.50
N TYR A 387 28.05 24.04 7.13
CA TYR A 387 27.02 23.78 6.12
C TYR A 387 27.62 23.36 4.77
N ASN A 388 28.71 23.99 4.33
CA ASN A 388 29.37 23.60 3.09
C ASN A 388 30.04 22.21 3.18
N ARG A 389 30.62 21.84 4.32
CA ARG A 389 31.16 20.47 4.53
C ARG A 389 30.05 19.42 4.45
N LEU A 390 28.88 19.73 4.99
CA LEU A 390 27.67 18.90 4.92
C LEU A 390 27.18 18.72 3.48
N LEU A 391 27.15 19.81 2.69
CA LEU A 391 26.81 19.77 1.27
C LEU A 391 27.82 18.98 0.43
N GLU A 392 29.12 19.05 0.78
CA GLU A 392 30.19 18.33 0.10
C GLU A 392 30.04 16.81 0.22
N LEU A 393 29.74 16.30 1.43
CA LEU A 393 29.42 14.88 1.65
C LEU A 393 28.26 14.42 0.75
N ARG A 394 27.25 15.27 0.58
CA ARG A 394 26.08 14.98 -0.25
C ARG A 394 26.29 15.27 -1.74
N LYS A 395 27.49 15.70 -2.14
CA LYS A 395 27.83 16.08 -3.52
C LYS A 395 26.89 17.14 -4.10
N MET A 396 26.46 18.08 -3.26
CA MET A 396 25.56 19.17 -3.61
C MET A 396 26.35 20.46 -3.94
N PRO A 397 25.77 21.40 -4.70
CA PRO A 397 26.41 22.68 -4.98
C PRO A 397 26.68 23.47 -3.68
N LEU A 398 27.92 23.94 -3.52
CA LEU A 398 28.33 24.71 -2.34
C LEU A 398 27.67 26.09 -2.29
N LEU A 399 27.37 26.57 -1.09
CA LEU A 399 26.82 27.89 -0.84
C LEU A 399 27.95 28.90 -0.62
N SER A 400 27.92 30.01 -1.37
CA SER A 400 28.74 31.18 -1.10
C SER A 400 27.85 32.29 -0.55
N LEU A 401 28.21 32.92 0.57
CA LEU A 401 27.51 34.09 1.11
C LEU A 401 28.45 35.30 1.15
N ASN A 402 27.92 36.48 0.82
CA ASN A 402 28.62 37.72 1.10
C ASN A 402 28.54 38.06 2.58
N ASP A 403 29.40 38.98 3.00
CA ASP A 403 29.54 39.45 4.38
C ASP A 403 28.28 40.06 5.01
N ASN A 404 27.32 40.48 4.19
CA ASN A 404 26.05 41.08 4.61
C ASN A 404 24.85 40.21 4.17
N GLU A 405 25.08 38.92 3.90
CA GLU A 405 24.04 37.99 3.45
C GLU A 405 23.85 36.86 4.45
N TYR A 406 22.63 36.33 4.50
CA TYR A 406 22.30 35.08 5.18
C TYR A 406 21.40 34.20 4.32
N TYR A 407 21.24 32.95 4.75
CA TYR A 407 20.48 31.94 4.01
C TYR A 407 19.60 31.12 4.95
N ILE A 408 18.44 30.68 4.49
CA ILE A 408 17.51 29.86 5.30
C ILE A 408 17.42 28.47 4.69
N VAL A 409 17.60 27.45 5.52
CA VAL A 409 17.36 26.05 5.13
C VAL A 409 16.13 25.59 5.90
N THR A 410 15.09 25.15 5.18
CA THR A 410 13.82 24.76 5.81
C THR A 410 13.13 23.64 5.05
N ASN A 411 12.19 22.95 5.70
CA ASN A 411 11.38 21.94 5.03
C ASN A 411 10.59 22.55 3.86
N SER A 412 10.47 21.83 2.76
CA SER A 412 9.68 22.25 1.58
C SER A 412 8.23 22.63 1.93
N LYS A 413 7.66 22.02 2.98
CA LYS A 413 6.33 22.37 3.50
C LYS A 413 6.22 23.82 3.97
N PHE A 414 7.33 24.47 4.35
CA PHE A 414 7.35 25.84 4.86
C PHE A 414 8.00 26.84 3.88
N ALA A 415 8.30 26.43 2.64
CA ALA A 415 8.89 27.30 1.63
C ALA A 415 8.07 28.58 1.41
N TYR A 416 6.74 28.45 1.40
CA TYR A 416 5.79 29.57 1.24
C TYR A 416 5.92 30.65 2.34
N LYS A 417 6.50 30.32 3.49
CA LYS A 417 6.73 31.28 4.58
C LYS A 417 7.92 32.20 4.31
N VAL A 418 8.80 31.81 3.39
CA VAL A 418 10.02 32.54 3.03
C VAL A 418 9.89 33.21 1.65
N GLU A 419 9.28 32.53 0.68
CA GLU A 419 9.30 32.92 -0.74
C GLU A 419 8.63 34.28 -1.04
N ASP A 420 7.57 34.65 -0.31
CA ASP A 420 6.79 35.88 -0.54
C ASP A 420 6.79 36.85 0.66
N ASN A 421 7.69 36.66 1.62
CA ASN A 421 7.69 37.42 2.87
C ASN A 421 8.71 38.56 2.85
N LYS A 422 8.24 39.81 2.78
CA LYS A 422 9.13 41.00 2.79
C LYS A 422 9.75 41.28 4.15
N ASP A 423 9.09 40.85 5.23
CA ASP A 423 9.55 41.12 6.59
C ASP A 423 10.76 40.25 6.97
N ILE A 424 10.97 39.14 6.24
CA ILE A 424 12.14 38.27 6.37
C ILE A 424 13.26 38.61 5.39
N GLU A 425 13.21 39.74 4.67
CA GLU A 425 14.30 40.11 3.76
C GLU A 425 15.56 40.57 4.50
N THR A 426 15.40 41.12 5.71
CA THR A 426 16.51 41.64 6.51
C THR A 426 16.37 41.25 7.97
N ILE A 427 17.43 40.71 8.54
CA ILE A 427 17.54 40.41 9.97
C ILE A 427 18.71 41.17 10.59
N THR A 428 18.61 41.49 11.88
CA THR A 428 19.72 42.09 12.62
C THR A 428 20.45 41.03 13.43
N VAL A 429 21.74 40.80 13.16
CA VAL A 429 22.59 39.88 13.94
C VAL A 429 23.84 40.63 14.38
N SER A 430 24.18 40.58 15.68
CA SER A 430 25.34 41.27 16.26
C SER A 430 25.47 42.76 15.87
N ASN A 431 24.35 43.50 15.91
CA ASN A 431 24.23 44.91 15.51
C ASN A 431 24.51 45.22 14.02
N LYS A 432 24.46 44.21 13.13
CA LYS A 432 24.52 44.41 11.68
C LYS A 432 23.28 43.84 11.00
N ASN A 433 22.84 44.54 9.96
CA ASN A 433 21.72 44.10 9.13
C ASN A 433 22.24 43.17 8.04
N LEU A 434 21.73 41.95 8.00
CA LEU A 434 22.00 40.95 6.98
C LEU A 434 20.78 40.81 6.06
N LYS A 435 21.03 40.64 4.77
CA LYS A 435 20.00 40.47 3.75
C LYS A 435 19.84 38.99 3.37
N LEU A 436 18.60 38.54 3.17
CA LEU A 436 18.32 37.21 2.70
C LEU A 436 18.84 37.03 1.27
N LYS A 437 19.76 36.09 1.08
CA LYS A 437 20.22 35.69 -0.26
C LYS A 437 19.21 34.78 -0.96
N GLY A 438 18.57 33.91 -0.19
CA GLY A 438 17.60 32.94 -0.66
C GLY A 438 17.33 31.86 0.39
N TYR A 439 16.65 30.80 -0.04
CA TYR A 439 16.32 29.67 0.82
C TYR A 439 16.60 28.33 0.11
N ASP A 440 16.81 27.27 0.89
CA ASP A 440 16.94 25.90 0.40
C ASP A 440 15.97 24.96 1.12
N THR A 441 15.38 24.07 0.32
CA THR A 441 14.47 23.01 0.79
C THR A 441 14.95 21.62 0.44
N LYS A 442 15.97 21.51 -0.42
CA LYS A 442 16.54 20.24 -0.91
C LYS A 442 17.62 19.71 0.02
N SER A 443 18.41 20.60 0.61
CA SER A 443 19.41 20.22 1.60
C SER A 443 18.82 19.94 2.99
N TYR A 444 17.60 20.36 3.28
CA TYR A 444 16.98 20.19 4.60
C TYR A 444 16.77 18.71 4.97
N TRP A 445 16.96 18.38 6.24
CA TRP A 445 16.52 17.12 6.86
C TRP A 445 16.03 17.37 8.29
N ASN A 446 15.24 16.46 8.84
CA ASN A 446 14.49 16.66 10.08
C ASN A 446 15.38 16.76 11.32
N SER A 447 16.54 16.10 11.34
CA SER A 447 17.47 16.15 12.47
C SER A 447 18.63 17.13 12.27
N ILE A 448 18.53 18.05 11.31
CA ILE A 448 19.54 19.12 11.14
C ILE A 448 19.65 19.97 12.42
N THR A 449 18.52 20.11 13.11
CA THR A 449 18.36 20.58 14.48
C THR A 449 17.24 19.76 15.13
N ASN A 450 17.34 19.49 16.43
CA ASN A 450 16.29 18.78 17.17
C ASN A 450 15.09 19.69 17.49
N ILE A 451 15.34 20.98 17.64
CA ILE A 451 14.36 21.95 18.16
C ILE A 451 13.66 22.73 17.03
N GLY A 452 14.29 22.90 15.87
CA GLY A 452 13.83 23.81 14.82
C GLY A 452 13.25 23.20 13.53
N ARG A 453 12.28 23.90 12.92
CA ARG A 453 11.73 23.58 11.58
C ARG A 453 12.53 24.23 10.43
N PHE A 454 13.57 24.95 10.79
CA PHE A 454 14.49 25.65 9.89
C PHE A 454 15.84 25.78 10.58
N VAL A 455 16.86 26.14 9.81
CA VAL A 455 18.15 26.62 10.32
C VAL A 455 18.60 27.81 9.48
N VAL A 456 19.19 28.81 10.13
CA VAL A 456 19.74 29.99 9.47
C VAL A 456 21.24 29.79 9.29
N VAL A 457 21.71 29.90 8.05
CA VAL A 457 23.14 29.80 7.73
C VAL A 457 23.75 31.20 7.69
N LEU A 458 24.75 31.41 8.53
CA LEU A 458 25.45 32.68 8.67
C LEU A 458 26.95 32.55 8.33
N PRO A 459 27.59 33.62 7.80
CA PRO A 459 29.05 33.68 7.73
C PRO A 459 29.68 33.50 9.12
N ASP A 460 30.73 32.67 9.20
CA ASP A 460 31.34 32.19 10.45
C ASP A 460 31.69 33.29 11.47
N LYS A 461 32.01 34.50 11.00
CA LYS A 461 32.33 35.66 11.84
C LYS A 461 31.18 36.12 12.73
N TYR A 462 29.93 35.89 12.35
CA TYR A 462 28.74 36.30 13.12
C TYR A 462 28.34 35.29 14.19
N VAL A 463 28.99 34.13 14.20
CA VAL A 463 28.73 33.05 15.16
C VAL A 463 29.64 33.16 16.39
N GLN A 464 30.68 33.98 16.33
CA GLN A 464 31.63 34.18 17.43
C GLN A 464 30.93 34.85 18.63
N GLY A 465 30.74 34.08 19.71
CA GLY A 465 30.12 34.54 20.96
C GLY A 465 28.66 34.12 21.16
N LEU A 466 28.05 33.40 20.22
CA LEU A 466 26.74 32.79 20.43
C LEU A 466 26.84 31.52 21.30
N GLU A 467 25.81 31.25 22.10
CA GLU A 467 25.70 30.04 22.90
C GLU A 467 25.41 28.82 22.01
N VAL A 468 26.05 27.68 22.29
CA VAL A 468 25.76 26.42 21.60
C VAL A 468 24.48 25.80 22.19
N SER A 469 23.52 25.47 21.33
CA SER A 469 22.28 24.78 21.69
C SER A 469 22.39 23.27 21.62
N GLU A 470 22.96 22.77 20.52
CA GLU A 470 23.01 21.35 20.21
C GLU A 470 24.36 21.06 19.57
N ASN A 471 24.92 19.89 19.86
CA ASN A 471 26.08 19.37 19.15
C ASN A 471 25.62 18.19 18.33
N HIS A 472 26.04 18.15 17.08
CA HIS A 472 25.69 17.10 16.14
C HIS A 472 26.94 16.44 15.60
N LEU A 473 26.83 15.15 15.35
CA LEU A 473 27.87 14.30 14.79
C LEU A 473 27.30 13.57 13.58
N ILE A 474 27.99 13.72 12.45
CA ILE A 474 27.73 12.97 11.23
C ILE A 474 28.93 12.09 10.93
N ILE A 475 28.66 10.84 10.63
CA ILE A 475 29.65 9.84 10.29
C ILE A 475 29.28 9.27 8.92
N ASP A 476 30.26 9.30 8.01
CA ASP A 476 30.19 8.70 6.69
C ASP A 476 31.02 7.42 6.71
N THR A 477 30.43 6.31 6.26
CA THR A 477 31.05 4.98 6.29
C THR A 477 31.38 4.50 4.88
N LYS A 478 32.40 3.64 4.74
CA LYS A 478 32.75 3.07 3.43
C LYS A 478 31.75 2.03 2.94
N GLU A 479 31.10 1.37 3.88
CA GLU A 479 30.12 0.31 3.65
C GLU A 479 28.71 0.88 3.81
N GLU A 480 27.72 0.32 3.11
CA GLU A 480 26.32 0.70 3.35
C GLU A 480 25.91 0.24 4.75
N THR A 481 25.34 1.14 5.55
CA THR A 481 24.82 0.81 6.88
C THR A 481 23.53 -0.02 6.79
N ASP A 482 23.19 -0.72 7.87
CA ASP A 482 21.98 -1.54 8.00
C ASP A 482 21.20 -1.24 9.30
N ALA A 483 20.10 -1.96 9.54
CA ALA A 483 19.33 -1.83 10.78
C ALA A 483 20.01 -2.50 11.99
N GLU A 484 20.94 -3.44 11.79
CA GLU A 484 21.68 -4.07 12.88
C GLU A 484 22.58 -3.02 13.57
N LEU A 485 23.21 -2.12 12.81
CA LEU A 485 24.02 -1.01 13.36
C LEU A 485 23.20 -0.09 14.26
N GLU A 486 21.99 0.31 13.85
CA GLU A 486 21.15 1.19 14.68
C GLU A 486 20.78 0.53 16.02
N ASN A 487 20.41 -0.75 15.97
CA ASN A 487 20.08 -1.51 17.17
C ASN A 487 21.29 -1.67 18.08
N LYS A 488 22.46 -1.94 17.51
CA LYS A 488 23.71 -2.04 18.27
C LYS A 488 24.05 -0.73 18.96
N ILE A 489 23.96 0.41 18.27
CA ILE A 489 24.19 1.72 18.89
C ILE A 489 23.20 1.94 20.04
N LYS A 490 21.92 1.58 19.86
CA LYS A 490 20.91 1.71 20.93
C LYS A 490 21.17 0.80 22.13
N GLU A 491 21.66 -0.41 21.91
CA GLU A 491 22.00 -1.37 22.97
C GLU A 491 23.28 -0.96 23.71
N ASP A 492 24.36 -0.68 22.99
CA ASP A 492 25.67 -0.36 23.57
C ASP A 492 25.71 1.04 24.21
N MET A 493 24.89 1.98 23.71
CA MET A 493 24.75 3.34 24.25
C MET A 493 23.51 3.51 25.13
N GLN A 494 22.91 2.41 25.60
CA GLN A 494 21.71 2.46 26.42
C GLN A 494 21.90 3.31 27.69
N HIS A 495 23.09 3.34 28.27
CA HIS A 495 23.40 4.19 29.45
C HIS A 495 23.40 5.68 29.16
N GLN A 496 23.63 6.09 27.91
CA GLN A 496 23.54 7.49 27.48
C GLN A 496 22.11 7.84 27.03
N LEU A 497 21.46 6.92 26.32
CA LEU A 497 20.18 7.13 25.64
C LEU A 497 18.97 6.91 26.57
N VAL A 498 19.07 6.06 27.58
CA VAL A 498 17.97 5.75 28.49
C VAL A 498 18.23 6.38 29.85
N LYS A 499 17.51 7.47 30.15
CA LYS A 499 17.60 8.17 31.43
C LYS A 499 16.42 7.79 32.30
N VAL A 500 16.68 7.48 33.57
CA VAL A 500 15.63 7.24 34.55
C VAL A 500 15.52 8.49 35.41
N ASP A 501 14.37 9.16 35.34
CA ASP A 501 14.10 10.36 36.13
C ASP A 501 13.96 10.02 37.62
N GLU A 502 14.05 11.04 38.49
CA GLU A 502 13.94 10.90 39.96
C GLU A 502 12.62 10.23 40.41
N ASN A 503 11.59 10.24 39.55
CA ASN A 503 10.29 9.61 39.77
C ASN A 503 10.22 8.14 39.31
N GLY A 504 11.29 7.59 38.75
CA GLY A 504 11.35 6.23 38.19
C GLY A 504 10.76 6.10 36.77
N GLU A 505 10.47 7.22 36.10
CA GLU A 505 10.04 7.21 34.69
C GLU A 505 11.25 7.04 33.77
N ILE A 506 11.12 6.12 32.79
CA ILE A 506 12.16 5.83 31.80
C ILE A 506 11.95 6.78 30.62
N ASN A 507 12.90 7.70 30.42
CA ASN A 507 12.97 8.57 29.26
C ASN A 507 13.92 7.95 28.22
N ASP A 508 13.35 7.40 27.16
CA ASP A 508 14.08 6.79 26.05
C ASP A 508 14.40 7.85 24.98
N GLU A 509 15.66 8.26 24.94
CA GLU A 509 16.18 9.24 23.99
C GLU A 509 16.77 8.61 22.71
N SER A 510 16.38 7.36 22.38
CA SER A 510 16.82 6.66 21.16
C SER A 510 16.55 7.42 19.86
N TYR A 511 15.66 8.42 19.87
CA TYR A 511 15.39 9.31 18.72
C TYR A 511 16.57 10.21 18.35
N ARG A 512 17.58 10.30 19.23
CA ARG A 512 18.82 11.07 19.01
C ARG A 512 19.71 10.50 17.92
N VAL A 513 19.58 9.21 17.62
CA VAL A 513 20.41 8.49 16.64
C VAL A 513 19.55 8.11 15.46
N ASN A 514 20.02 8.41 14.25
CA ASN A 514 19.41 7.94 13.01
C ASN A 514 20.48 7.31 12.11
N VAL A 515 20.20 6.11 11.61
CA VAL A 515 21.06 5.37 10.69
C VAL A 515 20.35 5.21 9.36
N ARG A 516 21.02 5.56 8.26
CA ARG A 516 20.45 5.53 6.90
C ARG A 516 20.00 4.14 6.49
N GLY A 517 20.80 3.12 6.81
CA GLY A 517 20.49 1.71 6.56
C GLY A 517 19.15 1.29 7.13
N ALA A 518 18.92 1.61 8.40
CA ALA A 518 17.68 1.27 9.09
C ALA A 518 16.44 1.93 8.46
N GLU A 519 16.54 3.23 8.12
CA GLU A 519 15.48 3.94 7.41
C GLU A 519 15.20 3.31 6.03
N ILE A 520 16.23 2.97 5.27
CA ILE A 520 16.09 2.30 3.97
C ILE A 520 15.40 0.94 4.13
N GLU A 521 15.82 0.12 5.09
CA GLU A 521 15.20 -1.18 5.35
C GLU A 521 13.74 -1.06 5.78
N GLN A 522 13.42 -0.10 6.66
CA GLN A 522 12.06 0.18 7.09
C GLN A 522 11.15 0.58 5.91
N GLN A 523 11.61 1.48 5.04
CA GLN A 523 10.85 1.87 3.85
C GLN A 523 10.69 0.70 2.88
N LYS A 524 11.75 -0.10 2.64
CA LYS A 524 11.70 -1.29 1.79
C LYS A 524 10.74 -2.35 2.35
N ALA A 525 10.69 -2.54 3.67
CA ALA A 525 9.73 -3.44 4.31
C ALA A 525 8.29 -2.99 4.04
N MET A 526 8.02 -1.69 4.18
CA MET A 526 6.72 -1.11 3.86
C MET A 526 6.34 -1.31 2.37
N VAL A 527 7.29 -1.15 1.44
CA VAL A 527 7.09 -1.45 0.01
C VAL A 527 6.71 -2.92 -0.18
N ALA A 528 7.45 -3.84 0.45
CA ALA A 528 7.24 -5.27 0.27
C ALA A 528 5.82 -5.70 0.69
N ILE A 529 5.31 -5.16 1.81
CA ILE A 529 3.93 -5.38 2.25
C ILE A 529 2.94 -4.87 1.20
N VAL A 530 3.11 -3.63 0.75
CA VAL A 530 2.19 -2.98 -0.21
C VAL A 530 2.24 -3.68 -1.58
N ALA A 531 3.41 -4.10 -2.04
CA ALA A 531 3.56 -4.84 -3.28
C ALA A 531 2.88 -6.23 -3.20
N SER A 532 3.02 -6.92 -2.06
CA SER A 532 2.37 -8.21 -1.83
C SER A 532 0.83 -8.10 -1.86
N LEU A 533 0.28 -6.99 -1.35
CA LEU A 533 -1.14 -6.64 -1.44
C LEU A 533 -1.64 -6.48 -2.88
N PHE A 534 -0.89 -5.76 -3.72
CA PHE A 534 -1.30 -5.49 -5.10
C PHE A 534 -1.16 -6.70 -6.02
N MET A 535 -0.16 -7.57 -5.81
CA MET A 535 -0.07 -8.84 -6.57
C MET A 535 -1.32 -9.71 -6.37
N TYR A 536 -1.97 -9.60 -5.21
CA TYR A 536 -3.15 -10.38 -4.88
C TYR A 536 -4.44 -9.92 -5.57
N THR A 537 -4.58 -8.61 -5.81
CA THR A 537 -5.80 -8.04 -6.43
C THR A 537 -5.90 -8.29 -7.94
N LYS A 538 -4.85 -8.87 -8.55
CA LYS A 538 -4.73 -9.05 -10.00
C LYS A 538 -5.14 -10.45 -10.51
N ASN A 539 -5.45 -11.41 -9.62
CA ASN A 539 -5.80 -12.79 -10.00
C ASN A 539 -7.27 -13.15 -9.77
#